data_AF-A0A819DLG4-F1
#
_entry.id   AF-A0A819DLG4-F1
#
_cell.length_a   1.000
_cell.length_b   1.000
_cell.length_c   1.000
_cell.angle_alpha   90.00
_cell.angle_beta   90.00
_cell.angle_gamma   90.00
#
_symmetry.space_group_name_H-M   'P 1'
#
loop_
_entity.id
_entity.type
_entity.pdbx_description
1 polymer ?
#
loop_
_entity_poly.entity_id
_entity_poly.type
_entity_poly.pdbx_seq_one_letter_code
_entity_poly.pdbx_strand_id
1 'polypeptide(L)'
;THTTTHETTHATTHATTHQTTHETTHATTHETTHATTHATTHGTTHETTHATTHETTHATTHTTTHGTTHQTTHETTHATTHATTHGTTHETTHATTHETTHATTHETTHATTHATTHETTHATTHTGTTTHRDTTTAHTGTTTAHTVTTTAHTGTTTAHTGTTTVHTGTTTAHTGTTTAHTGTTTAHTGTTTAHTGTTTAHTATTTAHTGTTTAHTGTTTAHTGTTTAHTGTTTAHTGTTTAHTGTTTAHTGTTTVHTGTTTAHTGSTTAHTGSTTVHTGTTTAHTGTTTAHTGTTTAHTGTTTAHTGTTTAHTGTTTAHTGTITAHTGTTTAHTGTTTAHTGSTTVHTGTTTAHTGTTTAHTGTTTAHTGTTTAHTGTTTAHTGTTTARTGTTTAHTGTTTVHTGTTTAHTGTTTAHTGTTTAHTGTTTGDTSTTTAHTGTTTAHTGSTTAHTGTTNA
;
A
#
# COMPACT_ATOMS: atom_id res chain seq x y z
N THR A 1 -19.60 50.96 77.41
CA THR A 1 -18.18 50.77 77.07
C THR A 1 -17.86 49.30 76.86
N HIS A 2 -18.27 48.40 77.75
CA HIS A 2 -17.95 46.97 77.64
C HIS A 2 -18.55 46.24 76.41
N THR A 3 -19.77 46.58 75.99
CA THR A 3 -20.45 45.97 74.81
C THR A 3 -19.87 46.42 73.49
N THR A 4 -19.62 47.72 73.33
CA THR A 4 -19.01 48.29 72.11
C THR A 4 -17.57 47.83 71.93
N THR A 5 -16.79 47.72 73.01
CA THR A 5 -15.44 47.12 72.93
C THR A 5 -15.52 45.64 72.56
N HIS A 6 -16.46 44.87 73.12
CA HIS A 6 -16.60 43.46 72.79
C HIS A 6 -17.05 43.20 71.34
N GLU A 7 -17.99 43.99 70.81
CA GLU A 7 -18.40 43.90 69.39
C GLU A 7 -17.27 44.31 68.46
N THR A 8 -16.57 45.41 68.75
CA THR A 8 -15.49 45.90 67.89
C THR A 8 -14.32 44.92 67.91
N THR A 9 -13.92 44.43 69.08
CA THR A 9 -12.86 43.42 69.19
C THR A 9 -13.27 42.10 68.55
N HIS A 10 -14.52 41.66 68.70
CA HIS A 10 -14.99 40.42 68.08
C HIS A 10 -15.08 40.55 66.57
N ALA A 11 -15.64 41.64 66.04
CA ALA A 11 -15.73 41.88 64.60
C ALA A 11 -14.36 42.06 63.95
N THR A 12 -13.46 42.80 64.62
CA THR A 12 -12.09 42.98 64.12
C THR A 12 -11.36 41.64 64.14
N THR A 13 -11.33 40.94 65.27
CA THR A 13 -10.67 39.62 65.39
C THR A 13 -11.25 38.61 64.42
N HIS A 14 -12.57 38.56 64.28
CA HIS A 14 -13.21 37.65 63.33
C HIS A 14 -12.85 38.02 61.89
N ALA A 15 -12.83 39.30 61.52
CA ALA A 15 -12.46 39.74 60.18
C ALA A 15 -10.98 39.48 59.88
N THR A 16 -10.06 39.83 60.78
CA THR A 16 -8.64 39.52 60.57
C THR A 16 -8.36 38.03 60.60
N THR A 17 -8.93 37.27 61.52
CA THR A 17 -8.73 35.81 61.54
C THR A 17 -9.31 35.17 60.28
N HIS A 18 -10.53 35.53 59.85
CA HIS A 18 -11.09 34.96 58.61
C HIS A 18 -10.29 35.36 57.39
N GLN A 19 -9.89 36.62 57.28
CA GLN A 19 -9.14 37.10 56.13
C GLN A 19 -7.75 36.46 56.09
N THR A 20 -7.01 36.51 57.19
CA THR A 20 -5.66 35.95 57.25
C THR A 20 -5.69 34.43 57.10
N THR A 21 -6.64 33.72 57.72
CA THR A 21 -6.76 32.26 57.54
C THR A 21 -7.21 31.93 56.12
N HIS A 22 -8.21 32.60 55.56
CA HIS A 22 -8.68 32.31 54.21
C HIS A 22 -7.63 32.66 53.16
N GLU A 23 -6.97 33.82 53.24
CA GLU A 23 -5.91 34.21 52.29
C GLU A 23 -4.69 33.31 52.46
N THR A 24 -4.23 33.06 53.69
CA THR A 24 -3.04 32.21 53.92
C THR A 24 -3.33 30.78 53.51
N THR A 25 -4.43 30.17 53.94
CA THR A 25 -4.78 28.78 53.60
C THR A 25 -5.11 28.64 52.12
N HIS A 26 -5.82 29.59 51.50
CA HIS A 26 -6.11 29.51 50.08
C HIS A 26 -4.87 29.72 49.23
N ALA A 27 -4.01 30.70 49.56
CA ALA A 27 -2.76 30.92 48.85
C ALA A 27 -1.81 29.73 49.01
N THR A 28 -1.54 29.29 50.25
CA THR A 28 -0.64 28.13 50.47
C THR A 28 -1.22 26.86 49.90
N THR A 29 -2.51 26.55 50.09
CA THR A 29 -3.08 25.31 49.55
C THR A 29 -3.14 25.37 48.04
N HIS A 30 -3.60 26.46 47.44
CA HIS A 30 -3.77 26.55 46.00
C HIS A 30 -2.44 26.68 45.27
N GLU A 31 -1.51 27.54 45.72
CA GLU A 31 -0.18 27.63 45.09
C GLU A 31 0.64 26.39 45.34
N THR A 32 0.68 25.84 46.57
CA THR A 32 1.48 24.65 46.83
C THR A 32 0.88 23.44 46.14
N THR A 33 -0.44 23.24 46.16
CA THR A 33 -1.06 22.11 45.46
C THR A 33 -0.94 22.26 43.95
N HIS A 34 -1.15 23.46 43.39
CA HIS A 34 -1.05 23.66 41.95
C HIS A 34 0.40 23.58 41.47
N ALA A 35 1.36 24.19 42.17
CA ALA A 35 2.78 24.09 41.83
C ALA A 35 3.30 22.66 42.02
N THR A 36 2.92 21.98 43.10
CA THR A 36 3.31 20.57 43.33
C THR A 36 2.65 19.66 42.30
N THR A 37 1.35 19.77 42.05
CA THR A 37 0.65 18.93 41.06
C THR A 37 1.17 19.20 39.66
N HIS A 38 1.45 20.45 39.30
CA HIS A 38 1.98 20.79 38.00
C HIS A 38 3.44 20.34 37.87
N ALA A 39 4.32 20.60 38.85
CA ALA A 39 5.70 20.12 38.80
C ALA A 39 5.78 18.58 38.81
N THR A 40 4.96 17.91 39.62
CA THR A 40 4.95 16.45 39.70
C THR A 40 4.32 15.85 38.45
N THR A 41 3.15 16.32 38.00
CA THR A 41 2.50 15.77 36.80
C THR A 41 3.30 16.08 35.55
N HIS A 42 3.73 17.33 35.37
CA HIS A 42 4.45 17.73 34.16
C HIS A 42 5.89 17.21 34.17
N GLY A 43 6.57 17.19 35.32
CA GLY A 43 7.90 16.61 35.48
C GLY A 43 7.88 15.09 35.32
N THR A 44 7.03 14.37 36.06
CA THR A 44 6.96 12.91 35.93
C THR A 44 6.42 12.48 34.58
N THR A 45 5.39 13.13 34.03
CA THR A 45 4.87 12.75 32.70
C THR A 45 5.88 13.08 31.61
N HIS A 46 6.51 14.25 31.64
CA HIS A 46 7.47 14.63 30.61
C HIS A 46 8.77 13.84 30.74
N GLU A 47 9.36 13.69 31.92
CA GLU A 47 10.57 12.86 32.09
C GLU A 47 10.27 11.39 31.87
N THR A 48 9.17 10.84 32.39
CA THR A 48 8.87 9.41 32.18
C THR A 48 8.54 9.16 30.73
N THR A 49 7.70 9.97 30.07
CA THR A 49 7.35 9.77 28.66
C THR A 49 8.55 10.03 27.75
N HIS A 50 9.35 11.07 28.02
CA HIS A 50 10.50 11.37 27.19
C HIS A 50 11.66 10.39 27.44
N ALA A 51 11.91 9.94 28.68
CA ALA A 51 12.89 8.90 28.96
C ALA A 51 12.43 7.55 28.41
N THR A 52 11.19 7.10 28.66
CA THR A 52 10.71 5.84 28.09
C THR A 52 10.62 5.90 26.57
N THR A 53 10.09 6.96 25.96
CA THR A 53 10.01 7.04 24.50
C THR A 53 11.40 7.17 23.88
N HIS A 54 12.28 8.01 24.43
CA HIS A 54 13.59 8.25 23.83
C HIS A 54 14.58 7.14 24.14
N GLU A 55 14.68 6.62 25.37
CA GLU A 55 15.52 5.45 25.66
C GLU A 55 14.96 4.19 25.02
N THR A 56 13.65 3.93 25.05
CA THR A 56 13.12 2.70 24.43
C THR A 56 13.19 2.78 22.91
N THR A 57 12.87 3.92 22.29
CA THR A 57 13.00 4.05 20.83
C THR A 57 14.46 4.06 20.42
N HIS A 58 15.35 4.75 21.15
CA HIS A 58 16.76 4.79 20.80
C HIS A 58 17.46 3.47 21.10
N ALA A 59 17.20 2.81 22.22
CA ALA A 59 17.74 1.49 22.52
C ALA A 59 17.15 0.43 21.58
N THR A 60 15.85 0.45 21.27
CA THR A 60 15.25 -0.51 20.33
C THR A 60 15.76 -0.26 18.92
N THR A 61 15.85 0.98 18.46
CA THR A 61 16.38 1.29 17.12
C THR A 61 17.87 1.00 17.05
N HIS A 62 18.66 1.34 18.07
CA HIS A 62 20.11 1.12 18.04
C HIS A 62 20.47 -0.36 18.27
N THR A 63 19.82 -1.08 19.18
CA THR A 63 20.07 -2.53 19.36
C THR A 63 19.46 -3.36 18.23
N THR A 64 18.26 -3.03 17.76
CA THR A 64 17.62 -3.78 16.65
C THR A 64 18.29 -3.41 15.34
N THR A 65 18.38 -2.13 14.96
CA THR A 65 19.00 -1.77 13.68
C THR A 65 20.49 -2.03 13.69
N HIS A 66 21.24 -1.64 14.72
CA HIS A 66 22.68 -1.88 14.73
C HIS A 66 23.02 -3.35 15.00
N GLY A 67 22.28 -4.05 15.86
CA GLY A 67 22.48 -5.49 16.12
C GLY A 67 22.08 -6.37 14.94
N THR A 68 20.90 -6.15 14.33
CA THR A 68 20.50 -6.90 13.13
C THR A 68 21.32 -6.49 11.92
N THR A 69 21.66 -5.21 11.73
CA THR A 69 22.51 -4.83 10.60
C THR A 69 23.93 -5.35 10.80
N HIS A 70 24.50 -5.31 12.00
CA HIS A 70 25.86 -5.80 12.23
C HIS A 70 25.92 -7.33 12.24
N GLN A 71 24.92 -8.04 12.77
CA GLN A 71 24.87 -9.51 12.70
C GLN A 71 24.56 -9.98 11.28
N THR A 72 23.56 -9.40 10.60
CA THR A 72 23.22 -9.77 9.22
C THR A 72 24.34 -9.36 8.25
N THR A 73 24.94 -8.18 8.41
CA THR A 73 26.06 -7.77 7.53
C THR A 73 27.32 -8.54 7.86
N HIS A 74 27.68 -8.78 9.13
CA HIS A 74 28.90 -9.51 9.46
C HIS A 74 28.77 -11.01 9.20
N GLU A 75 27.66 -11.67 9.56
CA GLU A 75 27.45 -13.09 9.22
C GLU A 75 27.22 -13.28 7.72
N THR A 76 26.43 -12.44 7.05
CA THR A 76 26.22 -12.59 5.59
C THR A 76 27.46 -12.19 4.81
N THR A 77 28.15 -11.09 5.15
CA THR A 77 29.37 -10.70 4.42
C THR A 77 30.51 -11.64 4.75
N HIS A 78 30.69 -12.10 5.99
CA HIS A 78 31.76 -13.04 6.31
C HIS A 78 31.45 -14.45 5.79
N ALA A 79 30.21 -14.95 5.86
CA ALA A 79 29.84 -16.24 5.27
C ALA A 79 29.86 -16.18 3.74
N THR A 80 29.37 -15.09 3.13
CA THR A 80 29.40 -14.94 1.66
C THR A 80 30.81 -14.68 1.17
N THR A 81 31.61 -13.84 1.82
CA THR A 81 33.00 -13.61 1.41
C THR A 81 33.86 -14.84 1.66
N HIS A 82 33.66 -15.58 2.75
CA HIS A 82 34.42 -16.81 2.99
C HIS A 82 33.94 -17.95 2.09
N ALA A 83 32.63 -18.14 1.87
CA ALA A 83 32.14 -19.15 0.92
C ALA A 83 32.48 -18.81 -0.53
N THR A 84 32.41 -17.53 -0.91
CA THR A 84 32.76 -17.07 -2.25
C THR A 84 34.26 -17.08 -2.44
N THR A 85 35.07 -16.53 -1.53
CA THR A 85 36.54 -16.54 -1.69
C THR A 85 37.11 -17.94 -1.57
N HIS A 86 36.70 -18.75 -0.59
CA HIS A 86 37.21 -20.10 -0.42
C HIS A 86 36.63 -21.07 -1.47
N GLY A 87 35.35 -20.93 -1.84
CA GLY A 87 34.72 -21.71 -2.91
C GLY A 87 35.25 -21.34 -4.28
N THR A 88 35.27 -20.06 -4.64
CA THR A 88 35.82 -19.64 -5.94
C THR A 88 37.33 -19.80 -6.01
N THR A 89 38.12 -19.55 -4.96
CA THR A 89 39.57 -19.78 -5.05
C THR A 89 39.89 -21.27 -5.06
N HIS A 90 39.20 -22.10 -4.28
CA HIS A 90 39.46 -23.55 -4.27
C HIS A 90 38.89 -24.24 -5.51
N GLU A 91 37.66 -23.95 -5.97
CA GLU A 91 37.13 -24.50 -7.23
C GLU A 91 37.85 -23.91 -8.43
N THR A 92 38.16 -22.61 -8.48
CA THR A 92 38.90 -22.05 -9.61
C THR A 92 40.33 -22.54 -9.59
N THR A 93 41.05 -22.58 -8.47
CA THR A 93 42.44 -23.09 -8.49
C THR A 93 42.48 -24.59 -8.75
N HIS A 94 41.55 -25.37 -8.19
CA HIS A 94 41.51 -26.82 -8.38
C HIS A 94 40.93 -27.23 -9.74
N ALA A 95 39.91 -26.55 -10.27
CA ALA A 95 39.41 -26.78 -11.63
C ALA A 95 40.39 -26.21 -12.67
N THR A 96 40.91 -25.00 -12.49
CA THR A 96 41.86 -24.44 -13.47
C THR A 96 43.19 -25.20 -13.45
N THR A 97 43.71 -25.66 -12.31
CA THR A 97 44.96 -26.46 -12.33
C THR A 97 44.69 -27.91 -12.70
N HIS A 98 43.66 -28.55 -12.16
CA HIS A 98 43.40 -29.97 -12.40
C HIS A 98 42.68 -30.21 -13.74
N GLU A 99 41.69 -29.40 -14.15
CA GLU A 99 41.13 -29.49 -15.52
C GLU A 99 42.07 -28.89 -16.55
N THR A 100 42.73 -27.74 -16.34
CA THR A 100 43.60 -27.25 -17.42
C THR A 100 44.82 -28.15 -17.58
N THR A 101 45.51 -28.59 -16.53
CA THR A 101 46.67 -29.48 -16.70
C THR A 101 46.27 -30.91 -17.11
N HIS A 102 45.18 -31.47 -16.56
CA HIS A 102 44.74 -32.82 -16.93
C HIS A 102 44.00 -32.83 -18.28
N ALA A 103 43.20 -31.83 -18.64
CA ALA A 103 42.59 -31.73 -19.97
C ALA A 103 43.62 -31.31 -21.02
N THR A 104 44.48 -30.31 -20.81
CA THR A 104 45.50 -30.03 -21.85
C THR A 104 46.49 -31.16 -22.02
N THR A 105 46.96 -31.83 -20.96
CA THR A 105 47.89 -32.96 -21.14
C THR A 105 47.18 -34.20 -21.68
N HIS A 106 46.03 -34.57 -21.10
CA HIS A 106 45.34 -35.80 -21.50
C HIS A 106 44.54 -35.61 -22.79
N GLU A 107 43.92 -34.47 -23.05
CA GLU A 107 43.20 -34.20 -24.30
C GLU A 107 44.17 -33.87 -25.44
N THR A 108 45.29 -33.17 -25.22
CA THR A 108 46.27 -32.95 -26.31
C THR A 108 47.03 -34.24 -26.62
N THR A 109 47.50 -35.01 -25.64
CA THR A 109 48.21 -36.27 -25.91
C THR A 109 47.26 -37.35 -26.43
N HIS A 110 46.05 -37.46 -25.88
CA HIS A 110 45.08 -38.46 -26.31
C HIS A 110 44.41 -38.06 -27.62
N ALA A 111 44.01 -36.80 -27.86
CA ALA A 111 43.45 -36.37 -29.15
C ALA A 111 44.50 -36.34 -30.27
N THR A 112 45.76 -35.98 -30.01
CA THR A 112 46.78 -36.03 -31.08
C THR A 112 47.08 -37.47 -31.48
N THR A 113 47.10 -38.41 -30.52
CA THR A 113 47.39 -39.84 -30.78
C THR A 113 46.16 -40.60 -31.28
N HIS A 114 44.95 -40.29 -30.77
CA HIS A 114 43.70 -40.87 -31.29
C HIS A 114 43.32 -40.26 -32.63
N ALA A 115 43.39 -38.94 -32.86
CA ALA A 115 43.03 -38.36 -34.14
C ALA A 115 43.96 -38.84 -35.27
N THR A 116 45.28 -38.90 -35.07
CA THR A 116 46.17 -39.43 -36.12
C THR A 116 45.92 -40.90 -36.47
N THR A 117 45.47 -41.72 -35.51
CA THR A 117 45.22 -43.15 -35.73
C THR A 117 43.77 -43.45 -36.18
N HIS A 118 42.77 -42.73 -35.65
CA HIS A 118 41.35 -42.92 -35.93
C HIS A 118 40.82 -42.08 -37.10
N GLU A 119 41.37 -40.89 -37.35
CA GLU A 119 40.91 -40.02 -38.45
C GLU A 119 41.37 -40.54 -39.82
N THR A 120 42.50 -41.27 -39.85
CA THR A 120 42.95 -42.05 -41.02
C THR A 120 42.02 -43.23 -41.34
N THR A 121 41.19 -43.69 -40.37
CA THR A 121 40.34 -44.90 -40.54
C THR A 121 38.83 -44.59 -40.52
N HIS A 122 38.37 -43.48 -39.93
CA HIS A 122 36.94 -43.17 -39.75
C HIS A 122 36.46 -41.85 -40.36
N ALA A 123 37.14 -41.33 -41.39
CA ALA A 123 36.57 -40.37 -42.35
C ALA A 123 35.29 -40.88 -43.08
N THR A 124 34.64 -41.90 -42.56
CA THR A 124 33.39 -42.49 -43.03
C THR A 124 32.51 -42.78 -41.80
N THR A 125 31.70 -41.78 -41.42
CA THR A 125 30.41 -41.82 -40.68
C THR A 125 30.37 -41.37 -39.19
N HIS A 126 29.79 -40.16 -38.93
CA HIS A 126 29.07 -39.65 -37.71
C HIS A 126 29.75 -38.89 -36.51
N THR A 127 29.57 -37.55 -36.49
CA THR A 127 29.15 -36.55 -35.44
C THR A 127 29.85 -36.35 -34.05
N GLY A 128 30.53 -35.18 -33.88
CA GLY A 128 30.80 -34.47 -32.59
C GLY A 128 32.06 -33.57 -32.61
N THR A 129 31.98 -32.25 -32.33
CA THR A 129 33.12 -31.30 -32.40
C THR A 129 33.35 -30.54 -31.08
N THR A 130 34.53 -30.71 -30.46
CA THR A 130 35.10 -29.80 -29.44
C THR A 130 36.19 -28.95 -30.09
N THR A 131 36.10 -27.61 -30.03
CA THR A 131 37.06 -26.73 -30.72
C THR A 131 37.49 -25.53 -29.88
N HIS A 132 38.80 -25.32 -29.79
CA HIS A 132 39.46 -24.16 -29.18
C HIS A 132 39.89 -23.15 -30.29
N ARG A 133 38.93 -22.54 -31.00
CA ARG A 133 39.17 -21.57 -32.10
C ARG A 133 38.19 -20.39 -32.04
N ASP A 134 38.59 -19.23 -32.55
CA ASP A 134 37.87 -17.93 -32.51
C ASP A 134 36.44 -17.91 -33.10
N THR A 135 36.03 -18.96 -33.83
CA THR A 135 34.65 -19.12 -34.32
C THR A 135 34.31 -20.61 -34.42
N THR A 136 33.17 -21.03 -33.86
CA THR A 136 32.66 -22.41 -33.92
C THR A 136 31.30 -22.45 -34.60
N THR A 137 31.12 -23.28 -35.62
CA THR A 137 29.81 -23.52 -36.27
C THR A 137 29.50 -25.01 -36.24
N ALA A 138 28.43 -25.40 -35.55
CA ALA A 138 27.98 -26.78 -35.42
C ALA A 138 26.57 -26.94 -35.99
N HIS A 139 26.35 -27.94 -36.86
CA HIS A 139 25.04 -28.16 -37.48
C HIS A 139 24.14 -29.06 -36.62
N THR A 140 24.69 -30.11 -35.98
CA THR A 140 23.96 -31.02 -35.10
C THR A 140 24.86 -31.54 -33.97
N GLY A 141 24.33 -31.69 -32.76
CA GLY A 141 24.97 -32.43 -31.66
C GLY A 141 25.27 -31.59 -30.43
N THR A 142 26.24 -32.04 -29.62
CA THR A 142 26.71 -31.32 -28.42
C THR A 142 27.89 -30.42 -28.80
N THR A 143 27.87 -29.15 -28.40
CA THR A 143 28.93 -28.17 -28.63
C THR A 143 29.33 -27.51 -27.32
N THR A 144 30.62 -27.54 -26.99
CA THR A 144 31.19 -26.82 -25.84
C THR A 144 32.23 -25.82 -26.35
N ALA A 145 32.10 -24.54 -26.00
CA ALA A 145 32.98 -23.46 -26.43
C ALA A 145 33.38 -22.55 -25.26
N HIS A 146 34.68 -22.22 -25.12
CA HIS A 146 35.19 -21.47 -23.97
C HIS A 146 35.33 -19.94 -24.20
N THR A 147 35.76 -19.48 -25.37
CA THR A 147 35.97 -18.04 -25.68
C THR A 147 35.73 -17.72 -27.16
N VAL A 148 34.47 -17.65 -27.62
CA VAL A 148 34.17 -17.76 -29.07
C VAL A 148 32.87 -17.08 -29.50
N THR A 149 32.77 -16.73 -30.79
CA THR A 149 31.49 -16.65 -31.52
C THR A 149 31.01 -18.06 -31.91
N THR A 150 29.97 -18.56 -31.25
CA THR A 150 29.42 -19.91 -31.47
C THR A 150 28.09 -19.83 -32.22
N THR A 151 27.96 -20.57 -33.31
CA THR A 151 26.68 -20.77 -34.02
C THR A 151 26.34 -22.25 -34.01
N ALA A 152 25.24 -22.64 -33.35
CA ALA A 152 24.76 -24.01 -33.33
C ALA A 152 23.36 -24.09 -33.97
N HIS A 153 23.16 -24.98 -34.93
CA HIS A 153 21.86 -25.11 -35.59
C HIS A 153 20.92 -26.03 -34.81
N THR A 154 21.39 -27.19 -34.34
CA THR A 154 20.54 -28.11 -33.56
C THR A 154 21.33 -28.85 -32.48
N GLY A 155 20.84 -28.86 -31.24
CA GLY A 155 21.37 -29.72 -30.16
C GLY A 155 21.66 -29.00 -28.85
N THR A 156 22.68 -29.46 -28.13
CA THR A 156 23.04 -28.92 -26.81
C THR A 156 24.28 -28.05 -26.93
N THR A 157 24.24 -26.81 -26.46
CA THR A 157 25.36 -25.86 -26.54
C THR A 157 25.70 -25.32 -25.16
N THR A 158 26.96 -25.48 -24.75
CA THR A 158 27.52 -24.84 -23.56
C THR A 158 28.57 -23.83 -24.01
N ALA A 159 28.34 -22.54 -23.74
CA ALA A 159 29.26 -21.45 -24.07
C ALA A 159 29.69 -20.73 -22.80
N HIS A 160 31.00 -20.62 -22.56
CA HIS A 160 31.50 -19.98 -21.35
C HIS A 160 31.60 -18.46 -21.50
N THR A 161 32.23 -17.97 -22.57
CA THR A 161 32.36 -16.54 -22.84
C THR A 161 32.18 -16.22 -24.33
N GLY A 162 31.39 -15.20 -24.66
CA GLY A 162 31.32 -14.63 -26.01
C GLY A 162 29.91 -14.46 -26.57
N THR A 163 29.77 -14.58 -27.89
CA THR A 163 28.49 -14.47 -28.59
C THR A 163 28.02 -15.85 -29.03
N THR A 164 26.81 -16.23 -28.64
CA THR A 164 26.24 -17.55 -28.91
C THR A 164 24.92 -17.41 -29.64
N THR A 165 24.80 -18.02 -30.81
CA THR A 165 23.55 -18.12 -31.58
C THR A 165 23.15 -19.58 -31.69
N VAL A 166 21.97 -19.95 -31.18
CA VAL A 166 21.43 -21.31 -31.26
C VAL A 166 20.08 -21.30 -31.95
N HIS A 167 19.91 -22.11 -33.01
CA HIS A 167 18.65 -22.17 -33.74
C HIS A 167 17.63 -23.10 -33.04
N THR A 168 18.02 -24.30 -32.63
CA THR A 168 17.14 -25.23 -31.93
C THR A 168 17.88 -26.04 -30.87
N GLY A 169 17.36 -26.07 -29.64
CA GLY A 169 17.82 -27.01 -28.61
C GLY A 169 18.07 -26.38 -27.24
N THR A 170 19.03 -26.93 -26.50
CA THR A 170 19.33 -26.50 -25.12
C THR A 170 20.63 -25.70 -25.11
N THR A 171 20.60 -24.50 -24.54
CA THR A 171 21.75 -23.59 -24.48
C THR A 171 22.05 -23.23 -23.04
N THR A 172 23.29 -23.39 -22.61
CA THR A 172 23.83 -22.84 -21.36
C THR A 172 24.93 -21.83 -21.71
N ALA A 173 24.73 -20.57 -21.39
CA ALA A 173 25.69 -19.50 -21.62
C ALA A 173 26.11 -18.85 -20.30
N HIS A 174 27.41 -18.80 -20.00
CA HIS A 174 27.88 -18.19 -18.76
C HIS A 174 28.01 -16.68 -18.86
N THR A 175 28.76 -16.17 -19.85
CA THR A 175 29.00 -14.73 -20.01
C THR A 175 28.90 -14.30 -21.46
N GLY A 176 28.09 -13.27 -21.74
CA GLY A 176 28.07 -12.56 -23.02
C GLY A 176 26.70 -12.44 -23.64
N THR A 177 26.62 -12.52 -24.97
CA THR A 177 25.39 -12.31 -25.74
C THR A 177 24.87 -13.64 -26.26
N THR A 178 23.64 -13.99 -25.93
CA THR A 178 22.98 -15.23 -26.37
C THR A 178 21.75 -14.91 -27.20
N THR A 179 21.66 -15.47 -28.40
CA THR A 179 20.47 -15.46 -29.24
C THR A 179 20.00 -16.90 -29.43
N ALA A 180 18.85 -17.25 -28.88
CA ALA A 180 18.25 -18.58 -28.99
C ALA A 180 16.92 -18.51 -29.74
N HIS A 181 16.76 -19.30 -30.79
CA HIS A 181 15.57 -19.25 -31.63
C HIS A 181 14.45 -20.16 -31.09
N THR A 182 14.77 -21.41 -30.75
CA THR A 182 13.81 -22.37 -30.20
C THR A 182 14.45 -23.28 -29.17
N GLY A 183 13.84 -23.41 -27.99
CA GLY A 183 14.22 -24.41 -26.99
C GLY A 183 14.47 -23.84 -25.60
N THR A 184 15.41 -24.42 -24.87
CA THR A 184 15.70 -24.05 -23.47
C THR A 184 17.00 -23.26 -23.41
N THR A 185 16.99 -22.10 -22.76
CA THR A 185 18.15 -21.23 -22.61
C THR A 185 18.39 -20.91 -21.15
N THR A 186 19.59 -21.21 -20.63
CA THR A 186 20.08 -20.76 -19.35
C THR A 186 21.22 -19.78 -19.59
N ALA A 187 21.08 -18.55 -19.14
CA ALA A 187 22.10 -17.50 -19.28
C ALA A 187 22.49 -16.95 -17.89
N HIS A 188 23.78 -16.97 -17.55
CA HIS A 188 24.22 -16.45 -16.25
C HIS A 188 24.42 -14.94 -16.27
N THR A 189 25.24 -14.42 -17.18
CA THR A 189 25.58 -12.99 -17.23
C THR A 189 25.55 -12.45 -18.66
N GLY A 190 24.89 -11.31 -18.87
CA GLY A 190 24.99 -10.55 -20.13
C GLY A 190 23.64 -10.26 -20.79
N THR A 191 23.53 -10.48 -22.09
CA THR A 191 22.31 -10.17 -22.85
C THR A 191 21.75 -11.44 -23.48
N THR A 192 20.46 -11.70 -23.31
CA THR A 192 19.78 -12.87 -23.86
C THR A 192 18.60 -12.45 -24.71
N THR A 193 18.55 -12.88 -25.96
CA THR A 193 17.37 -12.81 -26.82
C THR A 193 16.89 -14.23 -27.08
N ALA A 194 15.67 -14.55 -26.65
CA ALA A 194 15.05 -15.87 -26.85
C ALA A 194 13.74 -15.71 -27.63
N HIS A 195 13.59 -16.40 -28.76
CA HIS A 195 12.36 -16.32 -29.55
C HIS A 195 11.27 -17.24 -29.02
N THR A 196 11.53 -18.55 -28.91
CA THR A 196 10.52 -19.51 -28.48
C THR A 196 11.08 -20.49 -27.45
N GLY A 197 10.40 -20.65 -26.32
CA GLY A 197 10.67 -21.72 -25.35
C GLY A 197 10.88 -21.23 -23.92
N THR A 198 11.81 -21.86 -23.20
CA THR A 198 12.05 -21.59 -21.77
C THR A 198 13.37 -20.87 -21.59
N THR A 199 13.36 -19.73 -20.91
CA THR A 199 14.55 -18.91 -20.65
C THR A 199 14.74 -18.72 -19.16
N THR A 200 15.90 -19.10 -18.63
CA THR A 200 16.36 -18.77 -17.28
C THR A 200 17.55 -17.82 -17.39
N ALA A 201 17.46 -16.65 -16.78
CA ALA A 201 18.51 -15.63 -16.81
C ALA A 201 18.87 -15.18 -15.38
N HIS A 202 20.17 -15.18 -15.01
CA HIS A 202 20.58 -14.77 -13.68
C HIS A 202 20.82 -13.26 -13.55
N THR A 203 21.84 -12.73 -14.22
CA THR A 203 22.21 -11.30 -14.20
C THR A 203 22.26 -10.78 -15.62
N ALA A 204 21.11 -10.40 -16.17
CA ALA A 204 21.02 -10.16 -17.60
C ALA A 204 19.97 -9.12 -18.02
N THR A 205 20.20 -8.58 -19.21
CA THR A 205 19.14 -8.01 -20.04
C THR A 205 18.54 -9.13 -20.87
N THR A 206 17.26 -9.43 -20.67
CA THR A 206 16.56 -10.55 -21.31
C THR A 206 15.41 -10.04 -22.17
N THR A 207 15.40 -10.40 -23.44
CA THR A 207 14.27 -10.22 -24.35
C THR A 207 13.74 -11.61 -24.72
N ALA A 208 12.51 -11.93 -24.32
CA ALA A 208 11.86 -13.20 -24.62
C ALA A 208 10.60 -12.95 -25.45
N HIS A 209 10.46 -13.62 -26.60
CA HIS A 209 9.32 -13.38 -27.48
C HIS A 209 8.12 -14.28 -27.15
N THR A 210 8.34 -15.58 -26.95
CA THR A 210 7.26 -16.52 -26.67
C THR A 210 7.72 -17.63 -25.72
N GLY A 211 7.00 -17.83 -24.61
CA GLY A 211 7.17 -18.96 -23.71
C GLY A 211 7.35 -18.57 -22.24
N THR A 212 8.19 -19.30 -21.51
CA THR A 212 8.40 -19.11 -20.07
C THR A 212 9.73 -18.44 -19.81
N THR A 213 9.74 -17.35 -19.04
CA THR A 213 10.95 -16.61 -18.69
C THR A 213 11.08 -16.50 -17.18
N THR A 214 12.22 -16.92 -16.64
CA THR A 214 12.63 -16.69 -15.25
C THR A 214 13.87 -15.81 -15.25
N ALA A 215 13.80 -14.63 -14.65
CA ALA A 215 14.91 -13.69 -14.55
C ALA A 215 15.21 -13.38 -13.07
N HIS A 216 16.45 -13.53 -12.62
CA HIS A 216 16.81 -13.22 -11.24
C HIS A 216 17.09 -11.73 -11.03
N THR A 217 17.97 -11.14 -11.84
CA THR A 217 18.42 -9.77 -11.70
C THR A 217 18.58 -9.13 -13.07
N GLY A 218 18.00 -7.94 -13.26
CA GLY A 218 18.24 -7.09 -14.43
C GLY A 218 16.97 -6.60 -15.11
N THR A 219 17.03 -6.46 -16.43
CA THR A 219 15.93 -5.95 -17.25
C THR A 219 15.34 -7.09 -18.06
N THR A 220 14.03 -7.30 -17.96
CA THR A 220 13.31 -8.34 -18.70
C THR A 220 12.23 -7.72 -19.58
N THR A 221 12.25 -8.01 -20.87
CA THR A 221 11.15 -7.73 -21.81
C THR A 221 10.59 -9.06 -22.29
N ALA A 222 9.33 -9.34 -22.00
CA ALA A 222 8.64 -10.56 -22.42
C ALA A 222 7.42 -10.21 -23.29
N HIS A 223 7.33 -10.77 -24.50
CA HIS A 223 6.20 -10.48 -25.39
C HIS A 223 4.98 -11.35 -25.08
N THR A 224 5.14 -12.67 -25.06
CA THR A 224 4.02 -13.60 -24.85
C THR A 224 4.42 -14.74 -23.91
N GLY A 225 3.64 -14.98 -22.86
CA GLY A 225 3.74 -16.19 -22.04
C GLY A 225 3.82 -15.91 -20.54
N THR A 226 4.65 -16.69 -19.83
CA THR A 226 4.79 -16.59 -18.37
C THR A 226 6.14 -15.97 -18.02
N THR A 227 6.15 -14.96 -17.16
CA THR A 227 7.36 -14.26 -16.73
C THR A 227 7.43 -14.25 -15.21
N THR A 228 8.53 -14.76 -14.66
CA THR A 228 8.90 -14.62 -13.25
C THR A 228 10.17 -13.77 -13.17
N ALA A 229 10.13 -12.63 -12.50
CA ALA A 229 11.27 -11.75 -12.31
C ALA A 229 11.52 -11.52 -10.82
N HIS A 230 12.74 -11.76 -10.33
CA HIS A 230 13.04 -11.53 -8.92
C HIS A 230 13.39 -10.06 -8.62
N THR A 231 14.36 -9.49 -9.33
CA THR A 231 14.84 -8.13 -9.06
C THR A 231 15.07 -7.35 -10.36
N GLY A 232 14.48 -6.17 -10.47
CA GLY A 232 14.80 -5.20 -11.52
C GLY A 232 13.58 -4.70 -12.29
N THR A 233 13.75 -4.48 -13.59
CA THR A 233 12.71 -3.90 -14.45
C THR A 233 12.10 -4.96 -15.34
N THR A 234 10.78 -5.10 -15.32
CA THR A 234 10.05 -6.07 -16.13
C THR A 234 9.03 -5.38 -17.02
N THR A 235 9.10 -5.60 -18.32
CA THR A 235 8.06 -5.23 -19.30
C THR A 235 7.46 -6.50 -19.86
N ALA A 236 6.18 -6.74 -19.64
CA ALA A 236 5.46 -7.91 -20.15
C ALA A 236 4.30 -7.45 -21.05
N HIS A 237 4.22 -7.95 -22.28
CA HIS A 237 3.13 -7.58 -23.20
C HIS A 237 1.88 -8.42 -22.98
N THR A 238 1.98 -9.74 -23.05
CA THR A 238 0.82 -10.65 -22.96
C THR A 238 1.13 -11.86 -22.09
N GLY A 239 0.30 -12.10 -21.08
CA GLY A 239 0.29 -13.35 -20.31
C GLY A 239 0.36 -13.15 -18.81
N THR A 240 1.10 -14.02 -18.12
CA THR A 240 1.18 -14.04 -16.65
C THR A 240 2.53 -13.52 -16.19
N THR A 241 2.54 -12.51 -15.34
CA THR A 241 3.76 -11.89 -14.81
C THR A 241 3.78 -11.99 -13.29
N THR A 242 4.85 -12.53 -12.72
CA THR A 242 5.17 -12.47 -11.28
C THR A 242 6.47 -11.71 -11.11
N ALA A 243 6.45 -10.59 -10.39
CA ALA A 243 7.63 -9.79 -10.08
C ALA A 243 7.82 -9.67 -8.57
N HIS A 244 9.01 -9.98 -8.05
CA HIS A 244 9.26 -9.86 -6.61
C HIS A 244 9.62 -8.42 -6.21
N THR A 245 10.63 -7.83 -6.85
CA THR A 245 11.13 -6.51 -6.48
C THR A 245 11.47 -5.67 -7.72
N GLY A 246 10.90 -4.47 -7.80
CA GLY A 246 11.32 -3.45 -8.76
C GLY A 246 10.17 -2.83 -9.55
N THR A 247 10.42 -2.53 -10.83
CA THR A 247 9.44 -1.82 -11.68
C THR A 247 8.84 -2.81 -12.68
N THR A 248 7.51 -2.88 -12.72
CA THR A 248 6.77 -3.78 -13.61
C THR A 248 5.81 -3.00 -14.50
N THR A 249 5.94 -3.14 -15.81
CA THR A 249 4.96 -2.69 -16.80
C THR A 249 4.33 -3.91 -17.45
N ALA A 250 3.02 -4.11 -17.28
CA ALA A 250 2.29 -5.22 -17.88
C ALA A 250 1.17 -4.68 -18.80
N HIS A 251 1.14 -5.11 -20.06
CA HIS A 251 0.08 -4.66 -20.98
C HIS A 251 -1.20 -5.48 -20.84
N THR A 252 -1.13 -6.80 -21.02
CA THR A 252 -2.32 -7.65 -21.04
C THR A 252 -2.10 -8.91 -20.22
N GLY A 253 -2.99 -9.19 -19.25
CA GLY A 253 -3.07 -10.48 -18.57
C GLY A 253 -3.06 -10.39 -17.05
N THR A 254 -2.38 -11.33 -16.40
CA THR A 254 -2.38 -11.48 -14.94
C THR A 254 -1.05 -11.02 -14.39
N THR A 255 -1.04 -10.11 -13.42
CA THR A 255 0.18 -9.51 -12.87
C THR A 255 0.18 -9.62 -11.36
N THR A 256 1.20 -10.25 -10.78
CA THR A 256 1.45 -10.30 -9.34
C THR A 256 2.77 -9.60 -9.05
N VAL A 257 2.75 -8.59 -8.17
CA VAL A 257 3.95 -7.85 -7.76
C VAL A 257 4.07 -7.84 -6.24
N HIS A 258 5.21 -8.26 -5.70
CA HIS A 258 5.44 -8.20 -4.26
C HIS A 258 5.83 -6.79 -3.80
N THR A 259 6.90 -6.22 -4.36
CA THR A 259 7.43 -4.93 -3.93
C THR A 259 7.82 -4.06 -5.12
N GLY A 260 7.30 -2.84 -5.16
CA GLY A 260 7.80 -1.78 -6.06
C GLY A 260 6.71 -1.05 -6.83
N THR A 261 7.01 -0.66 -8.06
CA THR A 261 6.12 0.17 -8.89
C THR A 261 5.52 -0.68 -10.00
N THR A 262 4.21 -0.65 -10.14
CA THR A 262 3.46 -1.45 -11.13
C THR A 262 2.60 -0.54 -12.00
N THR A 263 2.72 -0.69 -13.32
CA THR A 263 1.80 -0.13 -14.30
C THR A 263 1.18 -1.30 -15.07
N ALA A 264 -0.12 -1.52 -14.91
CA ALA A 264 -0.87 -2.55 -15.63
C ALA A 264 -1.91 -1.92 -16.55
N HIS A 265 -1.94 -2.30 -17.83
CA HIS A 265 -2.86 -1.70 -18.79
C HIS A 265 -4.21 -2.43 -18.83
N THR A 266 -4.21 -3.75 -18.92
CA THR A 266 -5.43 -4.55 -19.04
C THR A 266 -5.29 -5.90 -18.35
N GLY A 267 -6.21 -6.22 -17.43
CA GLY A 267 -6.34 -7.56 -16.84
C GLY A 267 -6.42 -7.55 -15.31
N SER A 268 -5.86 -8.56 -14.67
CA SER A 268 -5.91 -8.71 -13.21
C SER A 268 -4.56 -8.41 -12.58
N THR A 269 -4.54 -7.55 -11.56
CA THR A 269 -3.33 -7.12 -10.85
C THR A 269 -3.47 -7.39 -9.35
N THR A 270 -2.48 -8.08 -8.78
CA THR A 270 -2.27 -8.22 -7.35
C THR A 270 -0.95 -7.58 -6.96
N ALA A 271 -0.98 -6.55 -6.11
CA ALA A 271 0.20 -5.84 -5.64
C ALA A 271 0.28 -5.88 -4.12
N HIS A 272 1.40 -6.34 -3.56
CA HIS A 272 1.56 -6.41 -2.10
C HIS A 272 2.03 -5.08 -1.51
N THR A 273 3.12 -4.51 -2.00
CA THR A 273 3.72 -3.29 -1.44
C THR A 273 4.19 -2.36 -2.54
N GLY A 274 3.74 -1.11 -2.52
CA GLY A 274 4.31 -0.03 -3.33
C GLY A 274 3.27 0.79 -4.10
N SER A 275 3.61 1.22 -5.30
CA SER A 275 2.75 2.07 -6.13
C SER A 275 2.18 1.28 -7.31
N THR A 276 0.87 1.31 -7.48
CA THR A 276 0.16 0.55 -8.51
C THR A 276 -0.74 1.46 -9.32
N THR A 277 -0.54 1.48 -10.64
CA THR A 277 -1.44 2.13 -11.60
C THR A 277 -2.05 1.07 -12.50
N VAL A 278 -3.39 0.99 -12.55
CA VAL A 278 -4.13 0.06 -13.40
C VAL A 278 -5.10 0.82 -14.30
N HIS A 279 -5.01 0.63 -15.61
CA HIS A 279 -5.94 1.25 -16.55
C HIS A 279 -7.29 0.52 -16.59
N THR A 280 -7.30 -0.78 -16.91
CA THR A 280 -8.54 -1.55 -17.03
C THR A 280 -8.44 -2.91 -16.35
N GLY A 281 -9.37 -3.23 -15.47
CA GLY A 281 -9.58 -4.59 -14.96
C GLY A 281 -9.72 -4.70 -13.44
N THR A 282 -9.24 -5.80 -12.87
CA THR A 282 -9.37 -6.11 -11.44
C THR A 282 -8.06 -5.84 -10.71
N THR A 283 -8.12 -5.11 -9.60
CA THR A 283 -6.94 -4.75 -8.80
C THR A 283 -7.12 -5.17 -7.35
N THR A 284 -6.17 -5.91 -6.80
CA THR A 284 -6.04 -6.15 -5.36
C THR A 284 -4.71 -5.55 -4.90
N ALA A 285 -4.75 -4.55 -4.03
CA ALA A 285 -3.57 -3.89 -3.49
C ALA A 285 -3.53 -4.01 -1.97
N HIS A 286 -2.44 -4.52 -1.39
CA HIS A 286 -2.32 -4.65 0.07
C HIS A 286 -1.82 -3.36 0.72
N THR A 287 -0.65 -2.86 0.34
CA THR A 287 -0.04 -1.70 1.00
C THR A 287 0.51 -0.71 -0.02
N GLY A 288 0.09 0.56 0.08
CA GLY A 288 0.70 1.67 -0.64
C GLY A 288 -0.28 2.53 -1.42
N THR A 289 0.12 3.00 -2.60
CA THR A 289 -0.68 3.92 -3.42
C THR A 289 -1.27 3.19 -4.62
N THR A 290 -2.58 3.26 -4.80
CA THR A 290 -3.28 2.62 -5.92
C THR A 290 -4.04 3.66 -6.74
N THR A 291 -3.79 3.70 -8.04
CA THR A 291 -4.58 4.46 -9.01
C THR A 291 -5.23 3.47 -9.98
N ALA A 292 -6.56 3.41 -10.01
CA ALA A 292 -7.31 2.53 -10.90
C ALA A 292 -8.25 3.37 -11.77
N HIS A 293 -8.16 3.22 -13.10
CA HIS A 293 -8.97 4.01 -14.01
C HIS A 293 -10.33 3.36 -14.28
N THR A 294 -10.38 2.07 -14.60
CA THR A 294 -11.63 1.38 -14.90
C THR A 294 -11.63 -0.04 -14.36
N GLY A 295 -12.65 -0.40 -13.56
CA GLY A 295 -12.90 -1.78 -13.15
C GLY A 295 -13.17 -1.94 -11.65
N THR A 296 -12.64 -3.02 -11.07
CA THR A 296 -12.86 -3.35 -9.65
C THR A 296 -11.56 -3.23 -8.87
N THR A 297 -11.58 -2.51 -7.75
CA THR A 297 -10.40 -2.28 -6.90
C THR A 297 -10.69 -2.69 -5.48
N THR A 298 -9.86 -3.56 -4.93
CA THR A 298 -9.78 -3.86 -3.49
C THR A 298 -8.45 -3.34 -2.97
N ALA A 299 -8.46 -2.40 -2.04
CA ALA A 299 -7.27 -1.81 -1.44
C ALA A 299 -7.31 -2.00 0.08
N HIS A 300 -6.25 -2.55 0.65
CA HIS A 300 -6.21 -2.88 2.07
C HIS A 300 -5.70 -1.72 2.93
N THR A 301 -4.51 -1.20 2.62
CA THR A 301 -3.89 -0.11 3.39
C THR A 301 -3.25 0.91 2.47
N GLY A 302 -3.61 2.19 2.62
CA GLY A 302 -2.93 3.32 1.99
C GLY A 302 -3.86 4.26 1.23
N THR A 303 -3.40 4.79 0.11
CA THR A 303 -4.14 5.79 -0.69
C THR A 303 -4.68 5.16 -1.95
N THR A 304 -5.97 5.31 -2.21
CA THR A 304 -6.66 4.77 -3.39
C THR A 304 -7.33 5.89 -4.17
N THR A 305 -7.00 6.01 -5.45
CA THR A 305 -7.70 6.85 -6.42
C THR A 305 -8.37 5.94 -7.45
N ALA A 306 -9.70 5.98 -7.55
CA ALA A 306 -10.47 5.17 -8.49
C ALA A 306 -11.31 6.08 -9.41
N HIS A 307 -11.21 5.94 -10.73
CA HIS A 307 -11.96 6.79 -11.65
C HIS A 307 -13.34 6.23 -11.97
N THR A 308 -13.45 4.96 -12.39
CA THR A 308 -14.74 4.35 -12.74
C THR A 308 -14.83 2.89 -12.29
N GLY A 309 -15.86 2.56 -11.52
CA GLY A 309 -16.21 1.17 -11.20
C GLY A 309 -16.48 0.91 -9.73
N THR A 310 -16.04 -0.24 -9.21
CA THR A 310 -16.32 -0.65 -7.82
C THR A 310 -15.04 -0.61 -6.99
N THR A 311 -15.08 0.07 -5.85
CA THR A 311 -13.94 0.24 -4.95
C THR A 311 -14.28 -0.27 -3.55
N THR A 312 -13.50 -1.22 -3.05
CA THR A 312 -13.48 -1.60 -1.62
C THR A 312 -12.16 -1.16 -1.02
N ALA A 313 -12.19 -0.28 -0.02
CA ALA A 313 -11.02 0.25 0.65
C ALA A 313 -11.10 -0.03 2.15
N HIS A 314 -10.09 -0.68 2.71
CA HIS A 314 -10.14 -1.11 4.12
C HIS A 314 -9.57 -0.06 5.07
N THR A 315 -8.40 0.51 4.78
CA THR A 315 -7.78 1.52 5.65
C THR A 315 -7.02 2.57 4.85
N GLY A 316 -7.34 3.84 5.07
CA GLY A 316 -6.60 4.99 4.55
C GLY A 316 -7.46 6.01 3.81
N THR A 317 -6.93 6.58 2.74
CA THR A 317 -7.60 7.66 1.98
C THR A 317 -8.12 7.11 0.66
N THR A 318 -9.41 7.34 0.37
CA THR A 318 -10.06 6.90 -0.86
C THR A 318 -10.65 8.10 -1.59
N THR A 319 -10.23 8.32 -2.84
CA THR A 319 -10.86 9.26 -3.77
C THR A 319 -11.47 8.46 -4.90
N ALA A 320 -12.76 8.59 -5.13
CA ALA A 320 -13.47 7.87 -6.18
C ALA A 320 -14.35 8.80 -7.02
N HIS A 321 -14.23 8.74 -8.34
CA HIS A 321 -14.95 9.65 -9.22
C HIS A 321 -16.34 9.12 -9.59
N THR A 322 -16.45 7.89 -10.08
CA THR A 322 -17.75 7.32 -10.48
C THR A 322 -17.88 5.86 -10.10
N GLY A 323 -18.95 5.51 -9.38
CA GLY A 323 -19.38 4.11 -9.19
C GLY A 323 -19.75 3.76 -7.75
N THR A 324 -19.41 2.54 -7.31
CA THR A 324 -19.81 2.02 -5.99
C THR A 324 -18.58 1.93 -5.09
N ILE A 325 -18.69 2.48 -3.88
CA ILE A 325 -17.57 2.60 -2.94
C ILE A 325 -17.97 1.99 -1.61
N THR A 326 -17.14 1.09 -1.10
CA THR A 326 -17.21 0.60 0.29
C THR A 326 -15.90 0.95 0.98
N ALA A 327 -15.94 1.85 1.96
CA ALA A 327 -14.77 2.29 2.72
C ALA A 327 -14.92 1.89 4.19
N HIS A 328 -13.95 1.20 4.76
CA HIS A 328 -14.04 0.71 6.12
C HIS A 328 -13.50 1.71 7.15
N THR A 329 -12.24 2.15 7.00
CA THR A 329 -11.63 3.11 7.93
C THR A 329 -10.85 4.20 7.19
N GLY A 330 -11.16 5.46 7.46
CA GLY A 330 -10.34 6.61 7.04
C GLY A 330 -11.13 7.71 6.33
N THR A 331 -10.53 8.33 5.32
CA THR A 331 -11.11 9.48 4.62
C THR A 331 -11.60 9.05 3.25
N THR A 332 -12.86 9.36 2.91
CA THR A 332 -13.48 9.00 1.63
C THR A 332 -14.02 10.24 0.93
N THR A 333 -13.61 10.47 -0.30
CA THR A 333 -14.17 11.49 -1.21
C THR A 333 -14.77 10.78 -2.42
N ALA A 334 -16.07 10.92 -2.62
CA ALA A 334 -16.81 10.34 -3.72
C ALA A 334 -17.46 11.44 -4.57
N HIS A 335 -17.26 11.44 -5.89
CA HIS A 335 -17.91 12.43 -6.75
C HIS A 335 -19.31 11.99 -7.19
N THR A 336 -19.47 10.79 -7.74
CA THR A 336 -20.77 10.30 -8.22
C THR A 336 -20.97 8.83 -7.94
N GLY A 337 -22.09 8.46 -7.31
CA GLY A 337 -22.55 7.08 -7.20
C GLY A 337 -23.00 6.68 -5.79
N THR A 338 -22.69 5.45 -5.40
CA THR A 338 -23.13 4.89 -4.11
C THR A 338 -21.93 4.72 -3.19
N THR A 339 -22.00 5.27 -1.98
CA THR A 339 -20.92 5.21 -0.98
C THR A 339 -21.44 4.58 0.31
N THR A 340 -20.80 3.50 0.74
CA THR A 340 -20.92 2.96 2.10
C THR A 340 -19.62 3.21 2.83
N ALA A 341 -19.68 3.86 3.98
CA ALA A 341 -18.52 4.21 4.79
C ALA A 341 -18.74 3.81 6.25
N HIS A 342 -17.79 3.07 6.82
CA HIS A 342 -17.97 2.54 8.17
C HIS A 342 -17.42 3.49 9.23
N THR A 343 -16.15 3.88 9.15
CA THR A 343 -15.53 4.76 10.15
C THR A 343 -14.68 5.85 9.50
N GLY A 344 -14.93 7.12 9.83
CA GLY A 344 -14.05 8.24 9.50
C GLY A 344 -14.76 9.43 8.86
N SER A 345 -14.09 10.09 7.90
CA SER A 345 -14.62 11.29 7.24
C SER A 345 -15.05 10.98 5.81
N THR A 346 -16.24 11.42 5.43
CA THR A 346 -16.84 11.14 4.13
C THR A 346 -17.34 12.41 3.49
N THR A 347 -16.97 12.64 2.23
CA THR A 347 -17.48 13.72 1.39
C THR A 347 -18.05 13.10 0.12
N VAL A 348 -19.33 13.34 -0.17
CA VAL A 348 -20.00 12.83 -1.37
C VAL A 348 -20.65 13.97 -2.12
N HIS A 349 -20.30 14.14 -3.40
CA HIS A 349 -20.86 15.22 -4.21
C HIS A 349 -22.26 14.86 -4.74
N THR A 350 -22.43 13.69 -5.36
CA THR A 350 -23.73 13.29 -5.90
C THR A 350 -23.99 11.79 -5.71
N GLY A 351 -25.14 11.44 -5.12
CA GLY A 351 -25.64 10.07 -5.08
C GLY A 351 -26.12 9.61 -3.71
N THR A 352 -25.95 8.33 -3.41
CA THR A 352 -26.47 7.70 -2.19
C THR A 352 -25.34 7.41 -1.22
N THR A 353 -25.46 7.86 0.02
CA THR A 353 -24.44 7.69 1.07
C THR A 353 -25.02 6.96 2.26
N THR A 354 -24.35 5.91 2.72
CA THR A 354 -24.56 5.29 4.03
C THR A 354 -23.28 5.44 4.84
N ALA A 355 -23.33 6.17 5.94
CA ALA A 355 -22.20 6.41 6.83
C ALA A 355 -22.51 5.89 8.24
N HIS A 356 -21.62 5.05 8.79
CA HIS A 356 -21.89 4.44 10.10
C HIS A 356 -21.35 5.29 11.25
N THR A 357 -20.06 5.65 11.24
CA THR A 357 -19.45 6.43 12.31
C THR A 357 -18.53 7.52 11.76
N GLY A 358 -18.75 8.77 12.15
CA GLY A 358 -17.83 9.88 11.92
C GLY A 358 -18.47 11.12 11.28
N THR A 359 -17.76 11.78 10.37
CA THR A 359 -18.22 13.02 9.74
C THR A 359 -18.66 12.76 8.30
N THR A 360 -19.85 13.23 7.92
CA THR A 360 -20.42 13.06 6.58
C THR A 360 -20.79 14.41 5.99
N THR A 361 -20.29 14.72 4.81
CA THR A 361 -20.71 15.87 4.00
C THR A 361 -21.29 15.35 2.68
N ALA A 362 -22.56 15.62 2.41
CA ALA A 362 -23.23 15.22 1.19
C ALA A 362 -23.80 16.43 0.46
N HIS A 363 -23.45 16.62 -0.81
CA HIS A 363 -23.92 17.79 -1.57
C HIS A 363 -25.29 17.54 -2.22
N THR A 364 -25.47 16.43 -2.94
CA THR A 364 -26.75 16.12 -3.58
C THR A 364 -27.09 14.64 -3.50
N GLY A 365 -28.29 14.30 -3.01
CA GLY A 365 -28.83 12.94 -3.06
C GLY A 365 -29.37 12.45 -1.73
N THR A 366 -29.21 11.15 -1.46
CA THR A 366 -29.76 10.50 -0.25
C THR A 366 -28.64 10.17 0.71
N THR A 367 -28.79 10.54 1.98
CA THR A 367 -27.79 10.29 3.04
C THR A 367 -28.43 9.58 4.21
N THR A 368 -27.88 8.43 4.60
CA THR A 368 -28.17 7.76 5.88
C THR A 368 -26.91 7.81 6.73
N ALA A 369 -26.98 8.42 7.91
CA ALA A 369 -25.88 8.53 8.84
C ALA A 369 -26.27 7.95 10.20
N HIS A 370 -25.46 7.04 10.75
CA HIS A 370 -25.80 6.36 12.00
C HIS A 370 -25.28 7.12 13.22
N THR A 371 -23.98 7.44 13.28
CA THR A 371 -23.38 8.13 14.42
C THR A 371 -22.39 9.20 13.98
N GLY A 372 -22.58 10.45 14.43
CA GLY A 372 -21.60 11.53 14.29
C GLY A 372 -22.19 12.82 13.72
N THR A 373 -21.42 13.52 12.88
CA THR A 373 -21.81 14.82 12.31
C THR A 373 -22.17 14.67 10.85
N THR A 374 -23.34 15.15 10.44
CA THR A 374 -23.84 15.09 9.07
C THR A 374 -24.16 16.49 8.56
N THR A 375 -23.59 16.86 7.42
CA THR A 375 -23.90 18.08 6.66
C THR A 375 -24.46 17.67 5.31
N ALA A 376 -25.70 18.02 5.01
CA ALA A 376 -26.37 17.72 3.75
C ALA A 376 -26.83 19.00 3.05
N HIS A 377 -26.49 19.19 1.78
CA HIS A 377 -26.87 20.40 1.05
C HIS A 377 -28.23 20.26 0.36
N THR A 378 -28.45 19.20 -0.42
CA THR A 378 -29.71 19.00 -1.14
C THR A 378 -30.12 17.53 -1.18
N GLY A 379 -31.34 17.21 -0.73
CA GLY A 379 -31.95 15.88 -0.89
C GLY A 379 -32.54 15.32 0.40
N THR A 380 -32.45 14.00 0.58
CA THR A 380 -33.05 13.29 1.71
C THR A 380 -31.96 12.88 2.70
N THR A 381 -32.15 13.20 3.98
CA THR A 381 -31.20 12.87 5.06
C THR A 381 -31.90 12.11 6.17
N THR A 382 -31.36 10.96 6.55
CA THR A 382 -31.74 10.22 7.75
C THR A 382 -30.52 10.15 8.66
N ALA A 383 -30.62 10.70 9.87
CA ALA A 383 -29.55 10.71 10.85
C ALA A 383 -30.01 10.06 12.16
N HIS A 384 -29.27 9.07 12.66
CA HIS A 384 -29.68 8.34 13.85
C HIS A 384 -29.22 9.01 15.14
N THR A 385 -27.92 9.28 15.28
CA THR A 385 -27.34 9.88 16.49
C THR A 385 -26.29 10.93 16.14
N GLY A 386 -26.43 12.15 16.66
CA GLY A 386 -25.40 13.19 16.63
C GLY A 386 -25.89 14.54 16.10
N THR A 387 -25.06 15.24 15.33
CA THR A 387 -25.38 16.58 14.82
C THR A 387 -25.71 16.53 13.34
N THR A 388 -26.84 17.10 12.94
CA THR A 388 -27.30 17.14 11.55
C THR A 388 -27.55 18.58 11.11
N THR A 389 -26.91 19.00 10.03
CA THR A 389 -27.18 20.27 9.34
C THR A 389 -27.65 19.97 7.93
N ALA A 390 -28.88 20.36 7.58
CA ALA A 390 -29.43 20.18 6.24
C ALA A 390 -29.85 21.52 5.63
N ARG A 391 -29.44 21.81 4.40
CA ARG A 391 -29.82 23.07 3.73
C ARG A 391 -31.17 22.96 3.04
N THR A 392 -31.39 21.95 2.19
CA THR A 392 -32.65 21.82 1.44
C THR A 392 -33.09 20.38 1.29
N GLY A 393 -34.34 20.08 1.66
CA GLY A 393 -34.99 18.80 1.38
C GLY A 393 -35.68 18.16 2.58
N THR A 394 -35.65 16.82 2.67
CA THR A 394 -36.34 16.08 3.73
C THR A 394 -35.32 15.55 4.73
N THR A 395 -35.53 15.82 6.02
CA THR A 395 -34.63 15.41 7.10
C THR A 395 -35.39 14.60 8.15
N THR A 396 -34.92 13.41 8.47
CA THR A 396 -35.35 12.61 9.61
C THR A 396 -34.18 12.47 10.57
N ALA A 397 -34.32 12.95 11.80
CA ALA A 397 -33.28 12.88 12.82
C ALA A 397 -33.81 12.17 14.08
N HIS A 398 -33.09 11.17 14.57
CA HIS A 398 -33.53 10.39 15.72
C HIS A 398 -33.09 10.99 17.05
N THR A 399 -31.78 11.19 17.24
CA THR A 399 -31.23 11.70 18.50
C THR A 399 -30.13 12.74 18.25
N GLY A 400 -30.25 13.92 18.86
CA GLY A 400 -29.18 14.92 18.91
C GLY A 400 -29.61 16.31 18.45
N THR A 401 -28.71 17.02 17.77
CA THR A 401 -28.94 18.41 17.34
C THR A 401 -29.21 18.44 15.85
N THR A 402 -30.32 19.07 15.43
CA THR A 402 -30.73 19.15 14.03
C THR A 402 -30.98 20.60 13.63
N THR A 403 -30.33 21.05 12.56
CA THR A 403 -30.55 22.37 11.96
C THR A 403 -30.96 22.19 10.51
N VAL A 404 -32.13 22.68 10.13
CA VAL A 404 -32.66 22.60 8.76
C VAL A 404 -32.99 24.00 8.24
N HIS A 405 -32.45 24.37 7.08
CA HIS A 405 -32.74 25.68 6.50
C HIS A 405 -34.08 25.68 5.74
N THR A 406 -34.29 24.75 4.80
CA THR A 406 -35.52 24.67 4.01
C THR A 406 -35.99 23.24 3.82
N GLY A 407 -37.26 22.95 4.14
CA GLY A 407 -37.93 21.71 3.73
C GLY A 407 -38.73 21.04 4.85
N THR A 408 -38.77 19.71 4.84
CA THR A 408 -39.56 18.92 5.79
C THR A 408 -38.65 18.24 6.80
N THR A 409 -38.92 18.42 8.09
CA THR A 409 -38.10 17.90 9.19
C THR A 409 -38.94 17.04 10.12
N THR A 410 -38.48 15.84 10.42
CA THR A 410 -38.99 14.99 11.50
C THR A 410 -37.85 14.74 12.49
N ALA A 411 -38.01 15.18 13.73
CA ALA A 411 -37.02 15.02 14.79
C ALA A 411 -37.61 14.27 15.99
N HIS A 412 -36.96 13.21 16.46
CA HIS A 412 -37.47 12.42 17.58
C HIS A 412 -37.01 12.94 18.94
N THR A 413 -35.71 13.12 19.16
CA THR A 413 -35.19 13.52 20.47
C THR A 413 -34.02 14.49 20.33
N GLY A 414 -34.11 15.64 21.00
CA GLY A 414 -33.02 16.60 21.14
C GLY A 414 -33.38 18.02 20.72
N THR A 415 -32.43 18.76 20.16
CA THR A 415 -32.61 20.17 19.79
C THR A 415 -32.84 20.29 18.29
N THR A 416 -33.91 20.96 17.87
CA THR A 416 -34.26 21.16 16.47
C THR A 416 -34.43 22.64 16.15
N THR A 417 -33.69 23.14 15.16
CA THR A 417 -33.85 24.48 14.59
C THR A 417 -34.26 24.34 13.13
N ALA A 418 -35.41 24.89 12.76
CA ALA A 418 -35.91 24.88 11.39
C ALA A 418 -36.26 26.30 10.91
N HIS A 419 -35.67 26.74 9.80
CA HIS A 419 -35.97 28.08 9.27
C HIS A 419 -37.26 28.10 8.46
N THR A 420 -37.31 27.40 7.33
CA THR A 420 -38.46 27.41 6.40
C THR A 420 -39.01 26.00 6.16
N GLY A 421 -40.34 25.84 6.21
CA GLY A 421 -41.02 24.61 5.81
C GLY A 421 -41.86 23.95 6.91
N THR A 422 -41.84 22.62 6.98
CA THR A 422 -42.67 21.84 7.92
C THR A 422 -41.80 21.06 8.91
N THR A 423 -42.14 21.13 10.20
CA THR A 423 -41.37 20.50 11.27
C THR A 423 -42.28 19.69 12.18
N THR A 424 -41.96 18.42 12.39
CA THR A 424 -42.55 17.57 13.42
C THR A 424 -41.46 17.18 14.41
N ALA A 425 -41.61 17.59 15.68
CA ALA A 425 -40.68 17.28 16.75
C ALA A 425 -41.38 16.49 17.87
N HIS A 426 -40.81 15.36 18.28
CA HIS A 426 -41.40 14.55 19.34
C HIS A 426 -40.96 15.02 20.73
N THR A 427 -39.66 15.02 21.02
CA THR A 427 -39.15 15.32 22.36
C THR A 427 -37.96 16.27 22.32
N GLY A 428 -38.02 17.38 23.06
CA GLY A 428 -36.87 18.26 23.30
C GLY A 428 -37.17 19.74 23.02
N THR A 429 -36.18 20.47 22.50
CA THR A 429 -36.30 21.90 22.21
C THR A 429 -36.47 22.12 20.72
N THR A 430 -37.47 22.92 20.32
CA THR A 430 -37.75 23.21 18.91
C THR A 430 -37.83 24.71 18.69
N THR A 431 -37.07 25.22 17.72
CA THR A 431 -37.13 26.61 17.26
C THR A 431 -37.55 26.63 15.79
N GLY A 432 -38.70 27.23 15.50
CA GLY A 432 -39.22 27.43 14.13
C GLY A 432 -39.23 28.91 13.77
N ASP A 433 -38.70 29.28 12.59
CA ASP A 433 -38.66 30.68 12.16
C ASP A 433 -39.87 31.05 11.29
N THR A 434 -39.92 30.56 10.04
CA THR A 434 -41.00 30.73 9.05
C THR A 434 -41.55 29.35 8.67
N SER A 435 -42.15 28.66 9.65
CA SER A 435 -42.46 27.23 9.52
C SER A 435 -43.79 26.81 10.13
N THR A 436 -44.30 25.67 9.66
CA THR A 436 -45.42 24.97 10.29
C THR A 436 -44.83 23.96 11.27
N THR A 437 -45.00 24.17 12.57
CA THR A 437 -44.35 23.37 13.62
C THR A 437 -45.36 22.57 14.43
N THR A 438 -45.19 21.25 14.50
CA THR A 438 -45.91 20.36 15.43
C THR A 438 -44.91 19.80 16.44
N ALA A 439 -45.12 20.08 17.72
CA ALA A 439 -44.29 19.61 18.82
C ALA A 439 -45.10 18.78 19.83
N HIS A 440 -44.63 17.58 20.18
CA HIS A 440 -45.33 16.72 21.14
C HIS A 440 -44.95 17.03 22.60
N THR A 441 -43.66 17.00 22.92
CA THR A 441 -43.12 17.10 24.28
C THR A 441 -41.91 18.04 24.32
N GLY A 442 -41.95 19.11 25.14
CA GLY A 442 -40.79 19.97 25.44
C GLY A 442 -41.01 21.46 25.18
N THR A 443 -39.94 22.21 24.89
CA THR A 443 -40.00 23.67 24.71
C THR A 443 -40.07 24.02 23.24
N THR A 444 -41.04 24.84 22.84
CA THR A 444 -41.19 25.32 21.46
C THR A 444 -41.11 26.85 21.40
N THR A 445 -40.24 27.37 20.54
CA THR A 445 -40.17 28.79 20.19
C THR A 445 -40.53 28.94 18.72
N ALA A 446 -41.48 29.82 18.38
CA ALA A 446 -41.88 30.05 17.00
C ALA A 446 -41.98 31.55 16.69
N HIS A 447 -41.28 32.03 15.65
CA HIS A 447 -41.31 33.44 15.28
C HIS A 447 -42.47 33.79 14.34
N THR A 448 -42.64 33.04 13.25
CA THR A 448 -43.68 33.24 12.24
C THR A 448 -44.18 31.90 11.66
N GLY A 449 -45.49 31.74 11.52
CA GLY A 449 -46.11 30.51 11.03
C GLY A 449 -47.16 29.94 11.99
N SER A 450 -47.51 28.66 11.82
CA SER A 450 -48.51 27.98 12.64
C SER A 450 -47.83 26.94 13.54
N THR A 451 -48.17 26.96 14.84
CA THR A 451 -47.57 26.09 15.86
C THR A 451 -48.66 25.30 16.57
N THR A 452 -48.47 23.97 16.64
CA THR A 452 -49.29 23.07 17.46
C THR A 452 -48.37 22.39 18.47
N ALA A 453 -48.60 22.64 19.77
CA ALA A 453 -47.85 22.01 20.85
C ALA A 453 -48.80 21.18 21.73
N HIS A 454 -48.50 19.89 21.95
CA HIS A 454 -49.34 19.01 22.77
C HIS A 454 -49.03 19.11 24.26
N THR A 455 -47.75 18.99 24.64
CA THR A 455 -47.30 19.04 26.04
C THR A 455 -45.97 19.78 26.17
N GLY A 456 -45.94 20.85 26.98
CA GLY A 456 -44.73 21.65 27.22
C GLY A 456 -44.95 23.16 27.13
N THR A 457 -43.87 23.94 27.07
CA THR A 457 -43.91 25.41 27.05
C THR A 457 -43.81 25.95 25.62
N THR A 458 -44.66 26.92 25.28
CA THR A 458 -44.62 27.61 23.99
C THR A 458 -44.28 29.08 24.22
N ASN A 459 -43.18 29.55 23.63
CA ASN A 459 -42.81 30.96 23.60
C ASN A 459 -43.06 31.49 22.17
N ALA A 460 -43.90 32.51 22.05
CA ALA A 460 -44.26 33.16 20.79
C ALA A 460 -43.56 34.52 20.67
#